data_AF-A0A0B1RT82-F1
#
_entry.id   AF-A0A0B1RT82-F1
#
_cell.length_a   1.000
_cell.length_b   1.000
_cell.length_c   1.000
_cell.angle_alpha   90.00
_cell.angle_beta   90.00
_cell.angle_gamma   90.00
#
_symmetry.space_group_name_H-M   'P 1'
#
loop_
_entity.id
_entity.type
_entity.pdbx_description
1 polymer ?
#
loop_
_entity_poly.entity_id
_entity_poly.type
_entity_poly.pdbx_seq_one_letter_code
_entity_poly.pdbx_strand_id
1 'polypeptide(L)'
;MASAKEQRNSVKTSISTFWTTIYGWKRRLLSILSIATGFSLIQLAGDIEDLAVKFHKPETRRSLLAGIGHCSALVKILPDFSDYLLLSRSVASIDDFVVTSARLGIFETTISNYNDNLMQYMTPQSVLCFIRSQVAHRTASTGVHWAKTFSKYNSGTYNNQWSIIDYKKFRQFQNDVLLHGLLHVLEQLPNHVVHTDMTHTLLRQKYWPSYNTPYFRKIFEWSESDKMVKKFGDWY
;
A
#
# COMPACT_ATOMS: atom_id res chain seq x y z
N MET A 1 -0.71 -43.64 -56.11
CA MET A 1 -1.58 -42.48 -55.84
C MET A 1 -1.79 -42.15 -54.34
N ALA A 2 -1.00 -42.70 -53.40
CA ALA A 2 -1.16 -42.42 -51.95
C ALA A 2 -0.36 -41.21 -51.42
N SER A 3 0.71 -40.80 -52.09
CA SER A 3 1.72 -39.86 -51.55
C SER A 3 1.27 -38.39 -51.39
N ALA A 4 0.45 -37.85 -52.30
CA ALA A 4 0.08 -36.43 -52.27
C ALA A 4 -0.99 -36.08 -51.20
N LYS A 5 -1.83 -37.06 -50.82
CA LYS A 5 -2.91 -36.86 -49.84
C LYS A 5 -2.36 -36.91 -48.40
N GLU A 6 -1.38 -37.77 -48.15
CA GLU A 6 -0.66 -37.85 -46.87
C GLU A 6 0.19 -36.60 -46.60
N GLN A 7 0.92 -36.09 -47.60
CA GLN A 7 1.68 -34.84 -47.43
C GLN A 7 0.79 -33.62 -47.17
N ARG A 8 -0.35 -33.49 -47.86
CA ARG A 8 -1.33 -32.41 -47.58
C ARG A 8 -1.93 -32.51 -46.19
N ASN A 9 -2.19 -33.72 -45.71
CA ASN A 9 -2.73 -33.92 -44.36
C ASN A 9 -1.67 -33.62 -43.29
N SER A 10 -0.42 -34.03 -43.49
CA SER A 10 0.70 -33.74 -42.56
C SER A 10 0.97 -32.23 -42.42
N VAL A 11 0.93 -31.47 -43.53
CA VAL A 11 1.09 -30.01 -43.51
C VAL A 11 -0.08 -29.32 -42.81
N LYS A 12 -1.32 -29.77 -43.05
CA LYS A 12 -2.52 -29.24 -42.36
C LYS A 12 -2.47 -29.53 -40.85
N THR A 13 -2.03 -30.71 -40.45
CA THR A 13 -1.89 -31.07 -39.03
C THR A 13 -0.80 -30.25 -38.37
N SER A 14 0.36 -30.06 -39.01
CA SER A 14 1.45 -29.24 -38.45
C SER A 14 1.07 -27.76 -38.30
N ILE A 15 0.35 -27.19 -39.28
CA ILE A 15 -0.16 -25.82 -39.21
C ILE A 15 -1.24 -25.71 -38.11
N SER A 16 -2.14 -26.68 -38.01
CA SER A 16 -3.14 -26.77 -36.94
C SER A 16 -2.50 -26.82 -35.56
N THR A 17 -1.49 -27.69 -35.36
CA THR A 17 -0.76 -27.80 -34.09
C THR A 17 -0.02 -26.51 -33.76
N PHE A 18 0.65 -25.89 -34.73
CA PHE A 18 1.34 -24.60 -34.54
C PHE A 18 0.39 -23.48 -34.10
N TRP A 19 -0.75 -23.32 -34.77
CA TRP A 19 -1.77 -22.35 -34.36
C TRP A 19 -2.38 -22.71 -33.02
N THR A 20 -2.66 -23.98 -32.74
CA THR A 20 -3.21 -24.42 -31.45
C THR A 20 -2.23 -24.13 -30.30
N THR A 21 -0.93 -24.29 -30.53
CA THR A 21 0.12 -23.90 -29.58
C THR A 21 0.15 -22.38 -29.40
N ILE A 22 0.15 -21.58 -30.46
CA ILE A 22 0.14 -20.10 -30.36
C ILE A 22 -1.13 -19.59 -29.68
N TYR A 23 -2.31 -20.08 -30.06
CA TYR A 23 -3.58 -19.71 -29.46
C TYR A 23 -3.70 -20.22 -28.02
N GLY A 24 -3.12 -21.39 -27.71
CA GLY A 24 -3.01 -21.94 -26.37
C GLY A 24 -2.11 -21.09 -25.48
N TRP A 25 -0.94 -20.68 -25.96
CA TRP A 25 -0.05 -19.74 -25.27
C TRP A 25 -0.70 -18.37 -25.09
N LYS A 26 -1.37 -17.83 -26.11
CA LYS A 26 -2.09 -16.55 -26.04
C LYS A 26 -3.26 -16.61 -25.06
N ARG A 27 -4.02 -17.71 -25.01
CA ARG A 27 -5.09 -17.92 -24.01
C ARG A 27 -4.55 -18.08 -22.60
N ARG A 28 -3.41 -18.77 -22.43
CA ARG A 28 -2.76 -18.95 -21.12
C ARG A 28 -2.15 -17.63 -20.62
N LEU A 29 -1.55 -16.85 -21.51
CA LEU A 29 -1.12 -15.48 -21.23
C LEU A 29 -2.29 -14.56 -20.92
N LEU A 30 -3.40 -14.65 -21.68
CA LEU A 30 -4.60 -13.86 -21.42
C LEU A 30 -5.34 -14.29 -20.15
N SER A 31 -5.31 -15.57 -19.76
CA SER A 31 -5.86 -16.03 -18.48
C SER A 31 -4.96 -15.66 -17.31
N ILE A 32 -3.63 -15.72 -17.48
CA ILE A 32 -2.68 -15.23 -16.48
C ILE A 32 -2.81 -13.71 -16.35
N LEU A 33 -2.96 -12.98 -17.45
CA LEU A 33 -3.26 -11.55 -17.47
C LEU A 33 -4.64 -11.26 -16.91
N SER A 34 -5.68 -12.09 -17.12
CA SER A 34 -7.03 -11.86 -16.60
C SER A 34 -7.11 -12.12 -15.09
N ILE A 35 -6.42 -13.16 -14.60
CA ILE A 35 -6.28 -13.48 -13.18
C ILE A 35 -5.39 -12.44 -12.50
N ALA A 36 -4.29 -12.03 -13.15
CA ALA A 36 -3.47 -10.91 -12.70
C ALA A 36 -4.29 -9.62 -12.67
N THR A 37 -5.13 -9.32 -13.67
CA THR A 37 -5.99 -8.13 -13.63
C THR A 37 -7.03 -8.20 -12.52
N GLY A 38 -7.61 -9.37 -12.22
CA GLY A 38 -8.58 -9.52 -11.14
C GLY A 38 -7.99 -9.33 -9.75
N PHE A 39 -6.81 -9.93 -9.48
CA PHE A 39 -6.10 -9.75 -8.21
C PHE A 39 -5.46 -8.37 -8.10
N SER A 40 -4.88 -7.85 -9.18
CA SER A 40 -4.35 -6.48 -9.22
C SER A 40 -5.46 -5.46 -9.02
N LEU A 41 -6.70 -5.70 -9.47
CA LEU A 41 -7.83 -4.81 -9.22
C LEU A 41 -8.17 -4.66 -7.73
N ILE A 42 -8.00 -5.72 -6.92
CA ILE A 42 -8.18 -5.64 -5.47
C ILE A 42 -7.07 -4.79 -4.85
N GLN A 43 -5.82 -4.97 -5.30
CA GLN A 43 -4.67 -4.20 -4.82
C GLN A 43 -4.68 -2.74 -5.30
N LEU A 44 -5.39 -2.47 -6.39
CA LEU A 44 -5.59 -1.13 -6.95
C LEU A 44 -6.74 -0.36 -6.28
N ALA A 45 -7.50 -0.96 -5.38
CA ALA A 45 -8.73 -0.35 -4.85
C ALA A 45 -8.48 1.03 -4.24
N GLY A 46 -7.51 1.16 -3.33
CA GLY A 46 -7.17 2.45 -2.72
C GLY A 46 -6.59 3.46 -3.72
N ASP A 47 -5.80 3.01 -4.71
CA ASP A 47 -5.31 3.89 -5.77
C ASP A 47 -6.46 4.42 -6.65
N ILE A 48 -7.47 3.58 -6.92
CA ILE A 48 -8.64 3.94 -7.73
C ILE A 48 -9.54 4.94 -7.00
N GLU A 49 -9.64 4.89 -5.67
CA GLU A 49 -10.43 5.83 -4.88
C GLU A 49 -9.94 7.27 -5.08
N ASP A 50 -8.64 7.53 -4.89
CA ASP A 50 -8.07 8.88 -5.10
C ASP A 50 -8.15 9.33 -6.58
N LEU A 51 -7.95 8.41 -7.53
CA LEU A 51 -8.10 8.72 -8.95
C LEU A 51 -9.55 9.02 -9.34
N ALA A 52 -10.53 8.37 -8.71
CA ALA A 52 -11.94 8.63 -8.96
C ALA A 52 -12.33 10.05 -8.55
N VAL A 53 -11.78 10.54 -7.43
CA VAL A 53 -11.97 11.94 -7.01
C VAL A 53 -11.34 12.89 -8.03
N LYS A 54 -10.09 12.62 -8.46
CA LYS A 54 -9.39 13.44 -9.45
C LYS A 54 -10.16 13.60 -10.77
N PHE A 55 -10.71 12.50 -11.29
CA PHE A 55 -11.41 12.50 -12.57
C PHE A 55 -12.90 12.81 -12.45
N HIS A 56 -13.35 13.32 -11.29
CA HIS A 56 -14.74 13.68 -11.01
C HIS A 56 -15.73 12.56 -11.38
N LYS A 57 -15.37 11.32 -11.04
CA LYS A 57 -16.24 10.17 -11.32
C LYS A 57 -17.58 10.38 -10.59
N PRO A 58 -18.73 10.32 -11.28
CA PRO A 58 -20.02 10.57 -10.66
C PRO A 58 -20.28 9.57 -9.53
N GLU A 59 -20.73 10.08 -8.37
CA GLU A 59 -21.10 9.25 -7.24
C GLU A 59 -22.27 8.34 -7.63
N THR A 60 -22.12 7.05 -7.33
CA THR A 60 -23.20 6.07 -7.52
C THR A 60 -23.70 5.64 -6.16
N ARG A 61 -24.95 5.14 -6.09
CA ARG A 61 -25.54 4.61 -4.85
C ARG A 61 -24.63 3.58 -4.15
N ARG A 62 -23.78 2.88 -4.91
CA ARG A 62 -22.78 1.93 -4.43
C ARG A 62 -21.52 2.59 -3.85
N SER A 63 -21.05 3.73 -4.37
CA SER A 63 -19.87 4.42 -3.82
C SER A 63 -20.20 5.18 -2.53
N LEU A 64 -21.41 5.73 -2.41
CA LEU A 64 -21.90 6.36 -1.18
C LEU A 64 -22.01 5.38 0.01
N LEU A 65 -22.34 4.12 -0.26
CA LEU A 65 -22.45 3.07 0.76
C LEU A 65 -21.09 2.42 1.10
N ALA A 66 -20.07 2.60 0.27
CA ALA A 66 -18.76 1.98 0.50
C ALA A 66 -18.01 2.65 1.66
N GLY A 67 -18.25 3.95 1.92
CA GLY A 67 -17.56 4.71 2.95
C GLY A 67 -16.03 4.75 2.75
N ILE A 68 -15.35 5.69 3.41
CA ILE A 68 -13.90 5.61 3.53
C ILE A 68 -13.65 4.52 4.57
N GLY A 69 -12.99 3.43 4.18
CA GLY A 69 -12.68 2.34 5.10
C GLY A 69 -11.90 2.85 6.31
N HIS A 70 -12.50 2.76 7.50
CA HIS A 70 -11.87 3.18 8.75
C HIS A 70 -10.87 2.12 9.21
N CYS A 71 -9.64 2.24 8.73
CA CYS A 71 -8.52 1.42 9.17
C CYS A 71 -8.00 1.96 10.52
N SER A 72 -7.74 1.08 11.47
CA SER A 72 -7.16 1.45 12.75
C SER A 72 -6.06 0.48 13.13
N ALA A 73 -4.92 1.03 13.55
CA ALA A 73 -3.78 0.25 13.98
C ALA A 73 -3.18 0.78 15.28
N LEU A 74 -2.58 -0.12 16.05
CA LEU A 74 -1.95 0.15 17.33
C LEU A 74 -0.69 -0.71 17.49
N VAL A 75 0.42 -0.04 17.78
CA VAL A 75 1.61 -0.66 18.35
C VAL A 75 1.56 -0.47 19.85
N LYS A 76 1.77 -1.52 20.64
CA LYS A 76 1.83 -1.42 22.11
C LYS A 76 3.07 -2.13 22.62
N ILE A 77 3.88 -1.47 23.44
CA ILE A 77 4.98 -2.10 24.17
C ILE A 77 4.47 -2.47 25.58
N LEU A 78 4.75 -3.69 26.02
CA LEU A 78 4.39 -4.13 27.37
C LEU A 78 5.21 -3.40 28.44
N PRO A 79 4.64 -3.17 29.64
CA PRO A 79 5.33 -2.41 30.69
C PRO A 79 6.69 -2.97 31.11
N ASP A 80 6.86 -4.29 31.04
CA ASP A 80 8.06 -5.04 31.40
C ASP A 80 9.02 -5.27 30.22
N PHE A 81 8.71 -4.73 29.04
CA PHE A 81 9.46 -4.97 27.79
C PHE A 81 9.62 -6.45 27.43
N SER A 82 8.73 -7.32 27.92
CA SER A 82 8.74 -8.74 27.54
C SER A 82 8.35 -8.93 26.07
N ASP A 83 7.45 -8.08 25.56
CA ASP A 83 6.93 -8.15 24.21
C ASP A 83 6.36 -6.82 23.73
N TYR A 84 5.98 -6.78 22.46
CA TYR A 84 5.11 -5.75 21.90
C TYR A 84 4.03 -6.35 21.00
N LEU A 85 2.87 -5.70 20.98
CA LEU A 85 1.69 -6.12 20.25
C LEU A 85 1.49 -5.21 19.05
N LEU A 86 1.26 -5.82 17.89
CA LEU A 86 0.72 -5.14 16.72
C LEU A 86 -0.73 -5.55 16.56
N LEU A 87 -1.61 -4.57 16.64
CA LEU A 87 -3.04 -4.73 16.43
C LEU A 87 -3.41 -3.90 15.21
N SER A 88 -3.84 -4.56 14.14
CA SER A 88 -4.52 -3.91 13.02
C SER A 88 -5.93 -4.44 12.96
N ARG A 89 -6.93 -3.56 12.98
CA ARG A 89 -8.34 -3.97 12.89
C ARG A 89 -8.86 -3.69 11.49
N SER A 90 -8.72 -4.70 10.64
CA SER A 90 -9.57 -4.88 9.47
C SER A 90 -9.96 -6.34 9.31
N VAL A 91 -11.26 -6.57 9.20
CA VAL A 91 -11.88 -7.91 9.10
C VAL A 91 -11.75 -8.48 7.68
N ALA A 92 -11.16 -7.73 6.75
CA ALA A 92 -10.88 -8.17 5.38
C ALA A 92 -9.39 -8.05 5.06
N SER A 93 -8.85 -9.11 4.46
CA SER A 93 -7.50 -9.29 3.91
C SER A 93 -7.09 -8.29 2.80
N ILE A 94 -7.76 -7.13 2.72
CA ILE A 94 -7.47 -6.04 1.78
C ILE A 94 -6.46 -5.05 2.38
N ASP A 95 -6.37 -4.95 3.72
CA ASP A 95 -5.45 -4.05 4.43
C ASP A 95 -4.00 -4.55 4.42
N ASP A 96 -3.06 -3.61 4.31
CA ASP A 96 -1.63 -3.86 4.17
C ASP A 96 -0.93 -4.25 5.49
N PHE A 97 -1.40 -5.25 6.24
CA PHE A 97 -0.61 -5.84 7.33
C PHE A 97 0.35 -6.91 6.79
N VAL A 98 1.64 -6.59 6.75
CA VAL A 98 2.67 -7.46 6.18
C VAL A 98 3.81 -7.68 7.16
N VAL A 99 4.16 -8.94 7.40
CA VAL A 99 5.42 -9.33 8.04
C VAL A 99 6.36 -9.92 6.99
N THR A 100 7.51 -9.28 6.79
CA THR A 100 8.51 -9.70 5.80
C THR A 100 9.52 -10.68 6.38
N SER A 101 10.15 -11.50 5.52
CA SER A 101 11.28 -12.37 5.91
C SER A 101 12.47 -11.59 6.47
N ALA A 102 12.59 -10.30 6.14
CA ALA A 102 13.63 -9.41 6.64
C ALA A 102 13.42 -8.95 8.09
N ARG A 103 12.38 -9.41 8.78
CA ARG A 103 12.17 -9.03 10.18
C ARG A 103 11.32 -7.77 10.33
N LEU A 104 10.56 -7.35 9.31
CA LEU A 104 9.82 -6.08 9.32
C LEU A 104 8.32 -6.31 9.39
N GLY A 105 7.65 -5.71 10.37
CA GLY A 105 6.19 -5.60 10.44
C GLY A 105 5.75 -4.27 9.87
N ILE A 106 4.86 -4.28 8.89
CA ILE A 106 4.47 -3.10 8.13
C ILE A 106 2.96 -3.06 8.09
N PHE A 107 2.40 -1.89 8.36
CA PHE A 107 0.97 -1.63 8.27
C PHE A 107 0.73 -0.15 7.99
N GLU A 108 -0.50 0.16 7.62
CA GLU A 108 -0.88 1.52 7.28
C GLU A 108 -2.30 1.84 7.74
N THR A 109 -2.62 3.13 7.74
CA THR A 109 -4.00 3.60 7.68
C THR A 109 -4.09 4.75 6.70
N THR A 110 -5.09 4.72 5.82
CA THR A 110 -5.35 5.79 4.85
C THR A 110 -5.56 7.13 5.51
N ILE A 111 -4.85 8.16 5.06
CA ILE A 111 -5.05 9.55 5.46
C ILE A 111 -5.73 10.32 4.33
N SER A 112 -6.65 11.20 4.68
CA SER A 112 -7.39 11.97 3.66
C SER A 112 -6.60 13.16 3.12
N ASN A 113 -6.83 13.49 1.86
CA ASN A 113 -6.40 14.74 1.24
C ASN A 113 -7.62 15.62 0.94
N TYR A 114 -7.75 16.76 1.61
CA TYR A 114 -8.81 17.75 1.36
C TYR A 114 -8.36 18.93 0.50
N ASN A 115 -7.10 18.91 0.05
CA ASN A 115 -6.51 19.94 -0.79
C ASN A 115 -6.56 19.53 -2.27
N ASP A 116 -7.55 20.06 -2.99
CA ASP A 116 -7.74 19.78 -4.43
C ASP A 116 -6.54 20.23 -5.27
N ASN A 117 -5.79 21.25 -4.84
CA ASN A 117 -4.62 21.72 -5.57
C ASN A 117 -3.52 20.66 -5.65
N LEU A 118 -3.46 19.71 -4.72
CA LEU A 118 -2.48 18.63 -4.75
C LEU A 118 -2.78 17.61 -5.87
N MET A 119 -4.01 17.55 -6.38
CA MET A 119 -4.39 16.60 -7.44
C MET A 119 -3.64 16.81 -8.75
N GLN A 120 -3.13 18.01 -9.00
CA GLN A 120 -2.33 18.33 -10.19
C GLN A 120 -1.05 17.48 -10.28
N TYR A 121 -0.52 17.01 -9.14
CA TYR A 121 0.71 16.24 -9.08
C TYR A 121 0.52 14.73 -9.33
N MET A 122 -0.72 14.25 -9.39
CA MET A 122 -1.01 12.86 -9.75
C MET A 122 -0.82 12.66 -11.26
N THR A 123 0.35 12.25 -11.72
CA THR A 123 0.67 12.17 -13.17
C THR A 123 0.84 10.72 -13.64
N PRO A 124 0.59 10.41 -14.93
CA PRO A 124 0.79 9.05 -15.45
C PRO A 124 2.26 8.61 -15.49
N GLN A 125 3.21 9.53 -15.29
CA GLN A 125 4.65 9.22 -15.15
C GLN A 125 5.04 8.76 -13.74
N SER A 126 4.09 8.70 -12.80
CA SER A 126 4.29 8.18 -11.44
C SER A 126 4.04 6.67 -11.35
N VAL A 127 4.33 6.09 -10.18
CA VAL A 127 4.10 4.67 -9.89
C VAL A 127 3.05 4.55 -8.78
N LEU A 128 2.00 3.79 -9.03
CA LEU A 128 0.89 3.57 -8.10
C LEU A 128 1.35 2.97 -6.76
N CYS A 129 0.61 3.29 -5.69
CA CYS A 129 0.97 2.95 -4.32
C CYS A 129 1.20 1.45 -4.14
N PHE A 130 0.30 0.62 -4.65
CA PHE A 130 0.40 -0.84 -4.50
C PHE A 130 1.68 -1.42 -5.12
N ILE A 131 2.20 -0.84 -6.21
CA ILE A 131 3.46 -1.31 -6.81
C ILE A 131 4.63 -0.88 -5.92
N ARG A 132 4.61 0.36 -5.44
CA ARG A 132 5.67 0.91 -4.59
C ARG A 132 5.76 0.15 -3.26
N SER A 133 4.63 -0.14 -2.62
CA SER A 133 4.58 -0.92 -1.37
C SER A 133 5.16 -2.33 -1.59
N GLN A 134 4.73 -3.03 -2.63
CA GLN A 134 5.24 -4.37 -2.96
C GLN A 134 6.75 -4.40 -3.25
N VAL A 135 7.28 -3.41 -3.98
CA VAL A 135 8.71 -3.28 -4.22
C VAL A 135 9.46 -3.02 -2.89
N ALA A 136 8.94 -2.12 -2.06
CA ALA A 136 9.55 -1.80 -0.78
C ALA A 136 9.53 -3.00 0.18
N HIS A 137 8.42 -3.75 0.29
CA HIS A 137 8.32 -4.96 1.10
C HIS A 137 9.35 -6.04 0.71
N ARG A 138 9.64 -6.17 -0.59
CA ARG A 138 10.54 -7.20 -1.11
C ARG A 138 12.02 -6.83 -1.04
N THR A 139 12.35 -5.54 -1.07
CA THR A 139 13.73 -5.07 -1.20
C THR A 139 14.31 -4.51 0.10
N ALA A 140 13.47 -4.08 1.04
CA ALA A 140 13.91 -3.45 2.26
C ALA A 140 14.37 -4.45 3.32
N SER A 141 15.45 -4.11 4.02
CA SER A 141 15.93 -4.84 5.21
C SER A 141 15.85 -4.01 6.50
N THR A 142 15.55 -2.72 6.39
CA THR A 142 15.39 -1.78 7.50
C THR A 142 14.23 -0.83 7.20
N GLY A 143 13.63 -0.23 8.24
CA GLY A 143 12.53 0.72 8.04
C GLY A 143 12.93 1.97 7.25
N VAL A 144 14.15 2.49 7.45
CA VAL A 144 14.69 3.59 6.63
C VAL A 144 14.80 3.20 5.16
N HIS A 145 15.29 2.00 4.86
CA HIS A 145 15.39 1.54 3.47
C HIS A 145 14.00 1.39 2.85
N TRP A 146 13.04 0.83 3.60
CA TRP A 146 11.66 0.73 3.16
C TRP A 146 11.08 2.10 2.79
N ALA A 147 11.20 3.08 3.69
CA ALA A 147 10.72 4.45 3.48
C ALA A 147 11.35 5.10 2.24
N LYS A 148 12.67 4.98 2.06
CA LYS A 148 13.38 5.52 0.90
C LYS A 148 12.94 4.88 -0.42
N THR A 149 12.69 3.56 -0.42
CA THR A 149 12.25 2.85 -1.62
C THR A 149 10.81 3.22 -1.97
N PHE A 150 9.91 3.24 -0.98
CA PHE A 150 8.49 3.58 -1.16
C PHE A 150 8.28 5.02 -1.66
N SER A 151 9.13 5.95 -1.22
CA SER A 151 9.03 7.38 -1.58
C SER A 151 9.35 7.68 -3.04
N LYS A 152 9.98 6.74 -3.78
CA LYS A 152 10.34 6.95 -5.19
C LYS A 152 9.10 6.92 -6.07
N TYR A 153 9.03 7.86 -7.02
CA TYR A 153 7.95 7.94 -8.01
C TYR A 153 6.54 8.01 -7.38
N ASN A 154 6.42 8.72 -6.25
CA ASN A 154 5.16 8.94 -5.54
C ASN A 154 4.04 9.35 -6.51
N SER A 155 2.94 8.58 -6.50
CA SER A 155 1.76 8.82 -7.31
C SER A 155 0.78 9.84 -6.72
N GLY A 156 0.83 10.08 -5.41
CA GLY A 156 -0.21 10.84 -4.72
C GLY A 156 -1.56 10.13 -4.64
N THR A 157 -1.57 8.82 -4.87
CA THR A 157 -2.73 7.93 -4.78
C THR A 157 -2.51 6.94 -3.64
N TYR A 158 -3.62 6.50 -3.05
CA TYR A 158 -3.68 5.73 -1.81
C TYR A 158 -2.77 6.33 -0.73
N ASN A 159 -3.13 7.56 -0.32
CA ASN A 159 -2.34 8.36 0.62
C ASN A 159 -2.50 7.81 2.04
N ASN A 160 -1.42 7.26 2.61
CA ASN A 160 -1.48 6.54 3.88
C ASN A 160 -0.42 7.03 4.88
N GLN A 161 -0.68 6.81 6.17
CA GLN A 161 0.34 6.73 7.21
C GLN A 161 0.85 5.30 7.29
N TRP A 162 2.08 5.06 6.86
CA TRP A 162 2.79 3.79 6.96
C TRP A 162 3.61 3.72 8.24
N SER A 163 3.43 2.64 8.99
CA SER A 163 4.24 2.28 10.16
C SER A 163 5.09 1.05 9.84
N ILE A 164 6.40 1.17 10.00
CA ILE A 164 7.39 0.13 9.70
C ILE A 164 8.16 -0.19 10.96
N ILE A 165 7.99 -1.41 11.44
CA ILE A 165 8.58 -1.90 12.67
C ILE A 165 9.68 -2.89 12.36
N ASP A 166 10.87 -2.60 12.85
CA ASP A 166 12.02 -3.48 12.71
C ASP A 166 12.16 -4.38 13.95
N TYR A 167 11.60 -5.59 13.88
CA TYR A 167 11.68 -6.60 14.95
C TYR A 167 13.12 -6.93 15.36
N LYS A 168 14.10 -6.69 14.48
CA LYS A 168 15.51 -6.94 14.77
C LYS A 168 16.08 -5.95 15.80
N LYS A 169 15.42 -4.81 15.99
CA LYS A 169 15.84 -3.77 16.93
C LYS A 169 15.30 -4.02 18.33
N PHE A 170 14.13 -4.66 18.47
CA PHE A 170 13.56 -4.94 19.78
C PHE A 170 14.38 -5.98 20.55
N ARG A 171 14.63 -5.72 21.83
CA ARG A 171 15.33 -6.64 22.75
C ARG A 171 14.49 -6.84 24.00
N GLN A 172 14.09 -8.08 24.25
CA GLN A 172 13.23 -8.41 25.38
C GLN A 172 13.92 -8.11 26.71
N PHE A 173 13.14 -7.62 27.68
CA PHE A 173 13.54 -7.31 29.05
C PHE A 173 14.67 -6.26 29.17
N GLN A 174 14.95 -5.51 28.10
CA GLN A 174 15.91 -4.41 28.14
C GLN A 174 15.15 -3.08 28.22
N ASN A 175 15.56 -2.21 29.13
CA ASN A 175 15.05 -0.84 29.19
C ASN A 175 15.66 -0.04 28.03
N ASP A 176 14.82 0.33 27.09
CA ASP A 176 15.14 0.84 25.75
C ASP A 176 15.70 2.28 25.69
N VAL A 177 16.59 2.68 26.62
CA VAL A 177 17.11 4.06 26.67
C VAL A 177 17.90 4.45 25.40
N LEU A 178 18.39 3.49 24.62
CA LEU A 178 19.23 3.72 23.42
C LEU A 178 18.64 3.16 22.11
N LEU A 179 17.35 2.80 22.10
CA LEU A 179 16.76 2.18 20.92
C LEU A 179 16.39 3.22 19.86
N HIS A 180 16.95 3.03 18.66
CA HIS A 180 16.64 3.77 17.45
C HIS A 180 16.32 2.80 16.32
N GLY A 181 15.44 3.24 15.42
CA GLY A 181 15.02 2.51 14.23
C GLY A 181 14.10 1.31 14.50
N LEU A 182 13.51 1.22 15.71
CA LEU A 182 12.47 0.24 16.01
C LEU A 182 11.19 0.56 15.24
N LEU A 183 10.73 1.82 15.27
CA LEU A 183 9.54 2.27 14.57
C LEU A 183 9.90 3.43 13.63
N HIS A 184 9.66 3.23 12.34
CA HIS A 184 9.68 4.30 11.35
C HIS A 184 8.25 4.59 10.89
N VAL A 185 7.90 5.86 10.79
CA VAL A 185 6.60 6.32 10.29
C VAL A 185 6.82 7.16 9.06
N LEU A 186 6.03 6.90 8.01
CA LEU A 186 6.02 7.64 6.76
C LEU A 186 4.59 8.05 6.43
N GLU A 187 4.38 9.30 6.04
CA GLU A 187 3.11 9.79 5.53
C GLU A 187 3.28 10.34 4.13
N GLN A 188 2.31 10.07 3.27
CA GLN A 188 2.31 10.47 1.87
C GLN A 188 1.10 11.33 1.54
N LEU A 189 1.34 12.38 0.74
CA LEU A 189 0.34 13.11 -0.05
C LEU A 189 0.85 13.25 -1.49
N PRO A 190 0.06 13.75 -2.45
CA PRO A 190 0.60 14.07 -3.77
C PRO A 190 1.79 15.03 -3.67
N ASN A 191 2.92 14.63 -4.28
CA ASN A 191 4.20 15.36 -4.27
C ASN A 191 4.88 15.56 -2.90
N HIS A 192 4.32 15.02 -1.81
CA HIS A 192 4.85 15.20 -0.47
C HIS A 192 5.00 13.85 0.24
N VAL A 193 6.17 13.62 0.83
CA VAL A 193 6.41 12.48 1.71
C VAL A 193 7.21 12.95 2.91
N VAL A 194 6.74 12.61 4.10
CA VAL A 194 7.44 12.86 5.35
C VAL A 194 7.74 11.54 6.02
N HIS A 195 8.99 11.32 6.40
CA HIS A 195 9.45 10.12 7.10
C HIS A 195 10.24 10.50 8.34
N THR A 196 9.97 9.83 9.46
CA THR A 196 10.70 10.02 10.72
C THR A 196 10.86 8.69 11.48
N ASP A 197 11.93 8.57 12.26
CA ASP A 197 12.09 7.53 13.28
C ASP A 197 11.29 7.93 14.54
N MET A 198 10.21 7.20 14.81
CA MET A 198 9.28 7.45 15.91
C MET A 198 9.57 6.56 17.12
N THR A 199 10.72 5.89 17.17
CA THR A 199 11.09 4.99 18.26
C THR A 199 11.01 5.68 19.62
N HIS A 200 11.59 6.88 19.79
CA HIS A 200 11.53 7.59 21.07
C HIS A 200 10.09 7.92 21.52
N THR A 201 9.21 8.27 20.58
CA THR A 201 7.81 8.55 20.90
C THR A 201 7.11 7.27 21.35
N LEU A 202 7.29 6.16 20.62
CA LEU A 202 6.77 4.85 20.99
C LEU A 202 7.26 4.40 22.37
N LEU A 203 8.55 4.56 22.67
CA LEU A 203 9.14 4.14 23.95
C LEU A 203 8.65 4.96 25.14
N ARG A 204 8.47 6.28 24.95
CA ARG A 204 7.94 7.18 25.99
C ARG A 204 6.46 6.92 26.25
N GLN A 205 5.66 6.80 25.20
CA GLN A 205 4.21 6.62 25.32
C GLN A 205 3.82 5.17 25.61
N LYS A 206 4.70 4.21 25.29
CA LYS A 206 4.45 2.76 25.28
C LYS A 206 3.40 2.33 24.26
N TYR A 207 3.01 3.20 23.34
CA TYR A 207 2.14 2.85 22.23
C TYR A 207 2.30 3.83 21.06
N TRP A 208 1.86 3.41 19.87
CA TRP A 208 1.73 4.24 18.67
C TRP A 208 0.37 3.95 18.02
N PRO A 209 -0.57 4.91 18.05
CA PRO A 209 -1.88 4.74 17.42
C PRO A 209 -1.90 5.32 16.01
N SER A 210 -2.68 4.71 15.12
CA SER A 210 -2.95 5.18 13.75
C SER A 210 -4.43 5.05 13.45
N TYR A 211 -5.09 6.14 13.05
CA TYR A 211 -6.56 6.23 12.94
C TYR A 211 -7.00 7.23 11.85
N ASN A 212 -6.48 7.05 10.64
CA ASN A 212 -6.86 7.85 9.46
C ASN A 212 -6.57 9.37 9.53
N THR A 213 -5.82 9.83 10.54
CA THR A 213 -5.44 11.24 10.71
C THR A 213 -3.92 11.37 10.58
N PRO A 214 -3.40 12.34 9.79
CA PRO A 214 -1.97 12.59 9.71
C PRO A 214 -1.41 13.00 11.08
N TYR A 215 -0.32 12.36 11.49
CA TYR A 215 0.46 12.70 12.66
C TYR A 215 1.41 13.87 12.38
N PHE A 216 2.05 13.92 11.21
CA PHE A 216 3.02 14.97 10.94
C PHE A 216 2.29 16.27 10.60
N ARG A 217 2.52 17.30 11.41
CA ARG A 217 1.92 18.64 11.24
C ARG A 217 2.01 19.18 9.80
N LYS A 218 3.14 18.97 9.12
CA LYS A 218 3.30 19.39 7.72
C LYS A 218 2.29 18.73 6.79
N ILE A 219 2.06 17.43 6.96
CA ILE A 219 1.11 16.67 6.16
C ILE A 219 -0.31 17.15 6.48
N PHE A 220 -0.63 17.33 7.76
CA PHE A 220 -1.91 17.86 8.23
C PHE A 220 -2.26 19.23 7.62
N GLU A 221 -1.27 20.13 7.56
CA GLU A 221 -1.40 21.45 6.95
C GLU A 221 -1.54 21.36 5.42
N TRP A 222 -0.73 20.54 4.76
CA TRP A 222 -0.77 20.37 3.28
C TRP A 222 -2.03 19.68 2.78
N SER A 223 -2.59 18.72 3.52
CA SER A 223 -3.89 18.09 3.21
C SER A 223 -5.07 19.01 3.49
N GLU A 224 -4.84 20.20 4.07
CA GLU A 224 -5.87 21.13 4.52
C GLU A 224 -6.84 20.53 5.56
N SER A 225 -6.37 19.57 6.37
CA SER A 225 -7.18 18.96 7.43
C SER A 225 -7.68 19.98 8.46
N ASP A 226 -6.93 21.07 8.69
CA ASP A 226 -7.37 22.22 9.50
C ASP A 226 -8.74 22.79 9.06
N LYS A 227 -9.07 22.75 7.76
CA LYS A 227 -10.37 23.21 7.27
C LYS A 227 -11.50 22.32 7.77
N MET A 228 -11.23 21.02 7.86
CA MET A 228 -12.19 20.04 8.34
C MET A 228 -12.40 20.17 9.84
N VAL A 229 -11.33 20.37 10.62
CA VAL A 229 -11.41 20.69 12.06
C VAL A 229 -12.27 21.94 12.29
N LYS A 230 -12.01 23.03 11.55
CA LYS A 230 -12.79 24.27 11.69
C LYS A 230 -14.27 24.10 11.34
N LYS A 231 -14.59 23.19 10.42
CA LYS A 231 -15.95 22.98 9.92
C LYS A 231 -16.74 21.97 10.75
N PHE A 232 -16.08 20.94 11.28
CA PHE A 232 -16.73 19.77 11.88
C PHE A 232 -16.26 19.44 13.30
N GLY A 233 -15.25 20.15 13.82
CA GLY A 233 -14.71 19.98 15.17
C GLY A 233 -13.75 18.80 15.31
N ASP A 234 -13.58 18.35 16.56
CA ASP A 234 -12.56 17.39 17.02
C ASP A 234 -12.67 15.96 16.45
N TRP A 235 -13.59 15.73 15.52
CA TRP A 235 -13.62 14.48 14.76
C TRP A 235 -12.47 14.41 13.74
N TYR A 236 -12.04 15.58 13.23
CA TYR A 236 -10.94 15.75 12.26
C TYR A 236 -9.68 16.32 12.94
#